data_AF-A0A940UU34-F1
#
_entry.id   AF-A0A940UU34-F1
#
_cell.length_a   1.000
_cell.length_b   1.000
_cell.length_c   1.000
_cell.angle_alpha   90.00
_cell.angle_beta   90.00
_cell.angle_gamma   90.00
#
_symmetry.space_group_name_H-M   'P 1'
#
loop_
_entity.id
_entity.type
_entity.pdbx_description
1 polymer ?
#
loop_
_entity_poly.entity_id
_entity_poly.type
_entity_poly.pdbx_seq_one_letter_code
_entity_poly.pdbx_strand_id
1 'polypeptide(L)'
;METSETTVIPQDRMILFLPVELGIVITCNTLLVKMESLHQKCNGDLLGFFKETGCCWDMNGTLCSAAAMTLGDLDECFEALGRRGMQCASAPVDFYVVSQAASPSGWESCCETLDDGEIEYYHDEDHRPCARLKTAPIRERRSL
;
A
#
# COMPACT_ATOMS: atom_id res chain seq x y z
N MET A 1 -13.61 8.37 -38.75
CA MET A 1 -12.79 7.40 -37.99
C MET A 1 -12.35 8.15 -36.75
N GLU A 2 -13.19 8.13 -35.71
CA GLU A 2 -12.88 8.80 -34.44
C GLU A 2 -12.15 7.80 -33.56
N THR A 3 -10.91 8.12 -33.22
CA THR A 3 -10.10 7.36 -32.27
C THR A 3 -10.68 7.61 -30.87
N SER A 4 -11.47 6.66 -30.37
CA SER A 4 -11.82 6.62 -28.95
C SER A 4 -10.53 6.42 -28.16
N GLU A 5 -10.00 7.52 -27.62
CA GLU A 5 -9.02 7.47 -26.55
C GLU A 5 -9.69 6.76 -25.38
N THR A 6 -9.37 5.48 -25.23
CA THR A 6 -9.76 4.73 -24.05
C THR A 6 -8.84 5.20 -22.94
N THR A 7 -9.25 6.25 -22.22
CA THR A 7 -8.60 6.65 -20.98
C THR A 7 -8.78 5.49 -20.01
N VAL A 8 -7.79 4.61 -19.96
CA VAL A 8 -7.68 3.61 -18.89
C VAL A 8 -7.43 4.42 -17.63
N ILE A 9 -8.49 4.76 -16.92
CA ILE A 9 -8.38 5.29 -15.56
C ILE A 9 -7.69 4.17 -14.77
N PRO A 10 -6.45 4.38 -14.26
CA PRO A 10 -5.83 3.44 -13.35
C PRO A 10 -6.84 3.24 -12.22
N GLN A 11 -7.31 2.02 -12.05
CA GLN A 11 -8.39 1.74 -11.12
C GLN A 11 -7.85 1.94 -9.71
N ASP A 12 -8.11 3.09 -9.09
CA ASP A 12 -7.91 3.37 -7.66
C ASP A 12 -8.66 2.33 -6.83
N ARG A 13 -8.02 1.18 -6.69
CA ARG A 13 -8.46 0.03 -5.91
C ARG A 13 -8.00 0.20 -4.46
N MET A 14 -8.46 -0.68 -3.61
CA MET A 14 -8.09 -0.73 -2.20
C MET A 14 -6.83 -1.58 -2.10
N ILE A 15 -5.81 -1.18 -1.31
CA ILE A 15 -4.69 -2.10 -1.03
C ILE A 15 -5.13 -3.06 0.06
N LEU A 16 -5.13 -4.35 -0.29
CA LEU A 16 -5.45 -5.44 0.63
C LEU A 16 -4.20 -5.81 1.43
N PHE A 17 -4.34 -5.86 2.75
CA PHE A 17 -3.30 -6.40 3.61
C PHE A 17 -3.43 -7.92 3.64
N LEU A 18 -2.40 -8.65 3.19
CA LEU A 18 -2.41 -10.11 3.13
C LEU A 18 -1.74 -10.73 4.36
N PRO A 19 -2.50 -11.45 5.20
CA PRO A 19 -2.03 -12.66 5.84
C PRO A 19 -2.81 -13.89 5.34
N VAL A 20 -2.09 -15.00 5.19
CA VAL A 20 -2.65 -16.32 4.90
C VAL A 20 -3.19 -16.92 6.21
N GLU A 21 -4.45 -17.32 6.25
CA GLU A 21 -5.09 -17.91 7.43
C GLU A 21 -4.54 -19.32 7.69
N LEU A 22 -3.75 -19.50 8.77
CA LEU A 22 -3.13 -20.80 9.12
C LEU A 22 -3.46 -21.29 10.56
N GLY A 23 -4.39 -20.65 11.27
CA GLY A 23 -4.75 -21.03 12.65
C GLY A 23 -3.66 -20.74 13.70
N ILE A 24 -2.66 -19.94 13.34
CA ILE A 24 -1.60 -19.40 14.20
C ILE A 24 -1.63 -17.87 14.11
N VAL A 25 -1.19 -17.18 15.16
CA VAL A 25 -1.05 -15.71 15.10
C VAL A 25 0.07 -15.38 14.12
N ILE A 26 -0.28 -14.73 13.01
CA ILE A 26 0.68 -14.24 12.01
C ILE A 26 0.60 -12.73 12.00
N THR A 27 1.73 -12.08 12.26
CA THR A 27 1.89 -10.66 12.03
C THR A 27 2.44 -10.46 10.62
N CYS A 28 1.75 -9.66 9.82
CA CYS A 28 2.24 -9.19 8.53
C CYS A 28 2.49 -7.69 8.61
N ASN A 29 3.63 -7.27 8.06
CA ASN A 29 3.99 -5.87 7.87
C ASN A 29 3.70 -5.49 6.42
N THR A 30 3.14 -4.32 6.19
CA THR A 30 2.87 -3.81 4.86
C THR A 30 3.41 -2.41 4.71
N LEU A 31 4.37 -2.27 3.80
CA LEU A 31 4.86 -0.99 3.33
C LEU A 31 3.85 -0.42 2.32
N LEU A 32 3.31 0.77 2.58
CA LEU A 32 2.44 1.52 1.69
C LEU A 32 3.18 2.76 1.19
N VAL A 33 3.24 2.97 -0.11
CA VAL A 33 3.96 4.11 -0.71
C VAL A 33 3.01 4.90 -1.61
N LYS A 34 3.02 6.23 -1.49
CA LYS A 34 2.28 7.12 -2.38
C LYS A 34 2.84 7.06 -3.79
N MET A 35 2.03 6.68 -4.77
CA MET A 35 2.47 6.50 -6.16
C MET A 35 2.98 7.80 -6.77
N GLU A 36 2.34 8.93 -6.47
CA GLU A 36 2.77 10.23 -6.96
C GLU A 36 4.17 10.59 -6.46
N SER A 37 4.41 10.51 -5.13
CA SER A 37 5.73 10.74 -4.54
C SER A 37 6.78 9.82 -5.15
N LEU A 38 6.49 8.52 -5.24
CA LEU A 38 7.42 7.55 -5.81
C LEU A 38 7.74 7.85 -7.27
N HIS A 39 6.73 8.19 -8.08
CA HIS A 39 6.91 8.54 -9.49
C HIS A 39 7.79 9.79 -9.64
N GLN A 40 7.55 10.83 -8.84
CA GLN A 40 8.36 12.05 -8.84
C GLN A 40 9.81 11.76 -8.45
N LYS A 41 10.04 10.99 -7.37
CA LYS A 41 11.38 10.67 -6.88
C LYS A 41 12.15 9.70 -7.78
N CYS A 42 11.44 8.84 -8.53
CA CYS A 42 12.02 7.93 -9.51
C CYS A 42 12.15 8.55 -10.91
N ASN A 43 11.82 9.83 -11.11
CA ASN A 43 11.75 10.45 -12.44
C ASN A 43 10.93 9.62 -13.46
N GLY A 44 9.87 8.96 -12.99
CA GLY A 44 9.01 8.07 -13.77
C GLY A 44 9.48 6.62 -13.94
N ASP A 45 10.70 6.25 -13.50
CA ASP A 45 11.20 4.87 -13.62
C ASP A 45 10.76 3.98 -12.44
N LEU A 46 9.45 3.67 -12.40
CA LEU A 46 8.88 2.78 -11.38
C LEU A 46 9.31 1.32 -11.56
N LEU A 47 9.46 0.85 -12.80
CA LEU A 47 9.87 -0.52 -13.08
C LEU A 47 11.32 -0.79 -12.66
N GLY A 48 12.21 0.18 -12.84
CA GLY A 48 13.58 0.12 -12.34
C GLY A 48 13.61 0.02 -10.82
N PHE A 49 12.81 0.84 -10.13
CA PHE A 49 12.67 0.78 -8.67
C PHE A 49 12.18 -0.59 -8.19
N PHE A 50 11.09 -1.15 -8.75
CA PHE A 50 10.56 -2.43 -8.29
C PHE A 50 11.57 -3.58 -8.49
N LYS A 51 12.32 -3.57 -9.60
CA LYS A 51 13.38 -4.56 -9.86
C LYS A 51 14.56 -4.44 -8.89
N GLU A 52 14.91 -3.22 -8.47
CA GLU A 52 15.97 -2.96 -7.49
C GLU A 52 15.63 -3.56 -6.12
N THR A 53 14.36 -3.48 -5.71
CA THR A 53 13.95 -3.83 -4.33
C THR A 53 13.73 -5.32 -4.08
N GLY A 54 13.60 -6.15 -5.11
CA GLY A 54 13.28 -7.58 -4.96
C GLY A 54 11.89 -7.92 -4.35
N CYS A 55 11.21 -6.94 -3.74
CA CYS A 55 9.90 -7.07 -3.12
C CYS A 55 8.79 -7.33 -4.17
N CYS A 56 7.75 -8.07 -3.78
CA CYS A 56 6.53 -8.19 -4.56
C CYS A 56 5.64 -6.96 -4.30
N TRP A 57 5.44 -6.15 -5.33
CA TRP A 57 4.63 -4.93 -5.24
C TRP A 57 3.23 -5.12 -5.82
N ASP A 58 2.21 -4.73 -5.06
CA ASP A 58 0.85 -4.52 -5.56
C ASP A 58 0.60 -3.03 -5.78
N MET A 59 -0.17 -2.68 -6.80
CA MET A 59 -0.43 -1.29 -7.22
C MET A 59 -1.90 -1.08 -7.47
N ASN A 60 -2.44 0.03 -6.95
CA ASN A 60 -3.83 0.40 -7.17
C ASN A 60 -3.99 1.73 -7.91
N GLY A 61 -2.92 2.43 -8.31
CA GLY A 61 -2.98 3.73 -8.98
C GLY A 61 -2.54 4.90 -8.10
N THR A 62 -3.04 4.98 -6.87
CA THR A 62 -2.72 6.04 -5.89
C THR A 62 -1.67 5.60 -4.86
N LEU A 63 -1.67 4.32 -4.54
CA LEU A 63 -0.75 3.64 -3.64
C LEU A 63 -0.11 2.44 -4.35
N CYS A 64 1.07 2.07 -3.87
CA CYS A 64 1.61 0.75 -4.06
C CYS A 64 1.99 0.17 -2.71
N SER A 65 2.09 -1.15 -2.64
CA SER A 65 2.43 -1.83 -1.39
C SER A 65 3.27 -3.06 -1.58
N ALA A 66 4.08 -3.35 -0.57
CA ALA A 66 4.78 -4.61 -0.41
C ALA A 66 4.45 -5.17 0.98
N ALA A 67 4.14 -6.47 1.05
CA ALA A 67 3.82 -7.16 2.29
C ALA A 67 4.91 -8.16 2.64
N ALA A 68 5.17 -8.32 3.94
CA ALA A 68 6.20 -9.18 4.48
C ALA A 68 5.83 -9.74 5.86
N MET A 69 6.42 -10.87 6.25
CA MET A 69 6.21 -11.42 7.60
C MET A 69 7.04 -10.68 8.65
N THR A 70 8.23 -10.22 8.29
CA THR A 70 9.09 -9.42 9.17
C THR A 70 9.43 -8.08 8.54
N LEU A 71 9.78 -7.08 9.35
CA LEU A 71 10.28 -5.80 8.83
C LEU A 71 11.60 -5.96 8.07
N GLY A 72 12.44 -6.92 8.45
CA GLY A 72 13.72 -7.18 7.79
C GLY A 72 13.57 -7.62 6.33
N ASP A 73 12.46 -8.28 5.99
CA ASP A 73 12.16 -8.64 4.59
C ASP A 73 11.84 -7.40 3.72
N LEU A 74 11.64 -6.22 4.32
CA LEU A 74 11.41 -4.94 3.65
C LEU A 74 12.65 -4.02 3.67
N ASP A 75 13.80 -4.48 4.17
CA ASP A 75 14.99 -3.64 4.33
C ASP A 75 15.48 -3.06 2.99
N GLU A 76 15.54 -3.87 1.93
CA GLU A 76 15.92 -3.38 0.58
C GLU A 76 14.93 -2.33 0.06
N CYS A 77 13.65 -2.52 0.35
CA CYS A 77 12.59 -1.58 0.06
C CYS A 77 12.81 -0.24 0.83
N PHE A 78 13.12 -0.29 2.13
CA PHE A 78 13.41 0.90 2.94
C PHE A 78 14.66 1.65 2.48
N GLU A 79 15.74 0.92 2.18
CA GLU A 79 16.97 1.54 1.68
C GLU A 79 16.74 2.24 0.34
N ALA A 80 16.01 1.61 -0.59
CA ALA A 80 15.73 2.18 -1.90
C ALA A 80 14.88 3.45 -1.80
N LEU A 81 13.90 3.49 -0.89
CA LEU A 81 13.10 4.68 -0.57
C LEU A 81 13.96 5.77 0.08
N GLY A 82 14.83 5.40 1.02
CA GLY A 82 15.76 6.32 1.68
C GLY A 82 16.74 6.97 0.71
N ARG A 83 17.31 6.21 -0.24
CA ARG A 83 18.16 6.72 -1.33
C ARG A 83 17.45 7.75 -2.20
N ARG A 84 16.12 7.67 -2.29
CA ARG A 84 15.24 8.59 -3.03
C ARG A 84 14.75 9.76 -2.19
N GLY A 85 15.18 9.85 -0.94
CA GLY A 85 14.79 10.91 -0.01
C GLY A 85 13.31 10.85 0.35
N MET A 86 12.72 9.65 0.38
CA MET A 86 11.36 9.42 0.85
C MET A 86 11.38 9.20 2.36
N GLN A 87 10.40 9.76 3.05
CA GLN A 87 10.39 9.88 4.52
C GLN A 87 9.25 9.06 5.13
N CYS A 88 9.55 8.36 6.23
CA CYS A 88 8.58 7.51 6.94
C CYS A 88 7.80 8.25 8.06
N ALA A 89 8.26 9.43 8.51
CA ALA A 89 7.84 9.97 9.82
C ALA A 89 7.63 11.51 9.90
N SER A 90 7.80 12.25 8.81
CA SER A 90 7.69 13.72 8.75
C SER A 90 6.58 14.12 7.78
N ALA A 91 5.91 15.25 8.03
CA ALA A 91 4.91 15.78 7.12
C ALA A 91 5.55 16.55 5.95
N PRO A 92 5.10 16.37 4.70
CA PRO A 92 4.19 15.30 4.25
C PRO A 92 4.89 13.92 4.21
N VAL A 93 4.19 12.86 4.66
CA VAL A 93 4.74 11.49 4.72
C VAL A 93 4.72 10.87 3.33
N ASP A 94 5.81 10.22 2.91
CA ASP A 94 5.90 9.63 1.56
C ASP A 94 5.53 8.14 1.55
N PHE A 95 5.71 7.45 2.68
CA PHE A 95 5.34 6.04 2.86
C PHE A 95 5.03 5.68 4.32
N TYR A 96 4.28 4.60 4.52
CA TYR A 96 3.79 4.11 5.81
C TYR A 96 4.12 2.62 5.98
N VAL A 97 4.24 2.15 7.22
CA VAL A 97 4.48 0.73 7.53
C VAL A 97 3.41 0.22 8.49
N VAL A 98 2.51 -0.63 8.02
CA VAL A 98 1.36 -1.09 8.79
C VAL A 98 1.59 -2.53 9.25
N SER A 99 1.52 -2.76 10.55
CA SER A 99 1.58 -4.11 11.14
C SER A 99 0.18 -4.62 11.42
N GLN A 100 -0.13 -5.85 10.98
CA GLN A 100 -1.44 -6.47 11.18
C GLN A 100 -1.29 -7.87 11.74
N ALA A 101 -2.05 -8.21 12.76
CA ALA A 101 -2.08 -9.56 13.33
C ALA A 101 -3.38 -10.26 12.94
N ALA A 102 -3.26 -11.42 12.29
CA ALA A 102 -4.38 -12.35 12.15
C ALA A 102 -4.43 -13.25 13.39
N SER A 103 -5.58 -13.38 14.04
CA SER A 103 -5.79 -14.28 15.18
C SER A 103 -6.96 -15.25 14.92
N PRO A 104 -7.06 -16.39 15.62
CA PRO A 104 -8.19 -17.31 15.50
C PRO A 104 -9.55 -16.69 15.88
N SER A 105 -9.55 -15.61 16.68
CA SER A 105 -10.74 -14.85 17.09
C SER A 105 -11.16 -13.79 16.08
N GLY A 106 -10.40 -13.60 14.99
CA GLY A 106 -10.60 -12.56 14.01
C GLY A 106 -9.35 -11.72 13.78
N TRP A 107 -9.52 -10.63 13.06
CA TRP A 107 -8.45 -9.75 12.63
C TRP A 107 -8.26 -8.63 13.66
N GLU A 108 -7.06 -8.50 14.20
CA GLU A 108 -6.68 -7.38 15.06
C GLU A 108 -5.60 -6.57 14.35
N SER A 109 -5.99 -5.42 13.80
CA SER A 109 -5.06 -4.45 13.25
C SER A 109 -4.51 -3.59 14.38
N CYS A 110 -3.26 -3.85 14.80
CA CYS A 110 -2.51 -2.91 15.63
C CYS A 110 -1.73 -1.96 14.70
N CYS A 111 -2.37 -0.87 14.29
CA CYS A 111 -1.67 0.21 13.60
C CYS A 111 -0.72 0.90 14.61
N GLU A 112 0.57 0.63 14.53
CA GLU A 112 1.60 1.34 15.30
C GLU A 112 2.06 2.66 14.62
N THR A 113 1.45 3.07 13.51
CA THR A 113 1.94 4.21 12.72
C THR A 113 1.34 5.56 13.10
N LEU A 114 2.23 6.56 13.09
CA LEU A 114 1.95 7.98 12.98
C LEU A 114 0.95 8.26 11.84
N ASP A 115 -0.13 8.95 12.17
CA ASP A 115 -1.17 9.40 11.26
C ASP A 115 -0.91 10.86 10.88
N ASP A 116 -0.45 11.11 9.66
CA ASP A 116 -0.39 12.47 9.09
C ASP A 116 -1.76 12.97 8.61
N GLY A 117 -2.79 12.13 8.75
CA GLY A 117 -4.17 12.41 8.38
C GLY A 117 -4.50 12.06 6.94
N GLU A 118 -3.60 11.48 6.14
CA GLU A 118 -3.84 11.26 4.71
C GLU A 118 -4.32 9.85 4.35
N ILE A 119 -4.02 8.85 5.18
CA ILE A 119 -4.45 7.46 4.97
C ILE A 119 -5.74 7.18 5.75
N GLU A 120 -6.64 6.44 5.12
CA GLU A 120 -7.86 5.93 5.72
C GLU A 120 -7.82 4.40 5.74
N TYR A 121 -8.13 3.81 6.90
CA TYR A 121 -8.16 2.37 7.12
C TYR A 121 -9.61 1.89 7.26
N TYR A 122 -9.95 0.78 6.61
CA TYR A 122 -11.30 0.19 6.64
C TYR A 122 -11.24 -1.31 6.43
N HIS A 123 -12.35 -1.99 6.66
CA HIS A 123 -12.52 -3.40 6.33
C HIS A 123 -13.45 -3.53 5.13
N ASP A 124 -13.15 -4.43 4.20
CA ASP A 124 -14.04 -4.72 3.08
C ASP A 124 -15.21 -5.63 3.52
N GLU A 125 -16.09 -5.99 2.57
CA GLU A 125 -17.24 -6.87 2.81
C GLU A 125 -16.84 -8.24 3.38
N ASP A 126 -15.64 -8.73 3.05
CA ASP A 126 -15.07 -9.99 3.53
C ASP A 126 -14.31 -9.81 4.86
N HIS A 127 -14.45 -8.65 5.52
CA HIS A 127 -13.72 -8.27 6.74
C HIS A 127 -12.20 -8.27 6.56
N ARG A 128 -11.70 -8.10 5.34
CA ARG A 128 -10.27 -7.94 5.09
C ARG A 128 -9.86 -6.50 5.31
N PRO A 129 -8.80 -6.27 6.08
CA PRO A 129 -8.33 -4.92 6.30
C PRO A 129 -7.77 -4.34 5.00
N CYS A 130 -8.02 -3.06 4.81
CA CYS A 130 -7.66 -2.31 3.61
C CYS A 130 -7.19 -0.89 3.97
N ALA A 131 -6.42 -0.27 3.07
CA ALA A 131 -6.05 1.16 3.16
C ALA A 131 -6.25 1.91 1.84
N ARG A 132 -6.46 3.23 1.94
CA ARG A 132 -6.51 4.17 0.81
C ARG A 132 -6.04 5.57 1.20
N LEU A 133 -5.68 6.40 0.22
CA LEU A 133 -5.55 7.85 0.42
C LEU A 133 -6.94 8.48 0.50
N LYS A 134 -7.16 9.40 1.45
CA LYS A 134 -8.44 10.13 1.60
C LYS A 134 -8.81 10.98 0.38
N THR A 135 -7.81 11.41 -0.37
CA THR A 135 -7.98 12.16 -1.62
C THR A 135 -8.35 11.28 -2.82
N ALA A 136 -8.23 9.96 -2.69
CA ALA A 136 -8.58 9.03 -3.77
C ALA A 136 -10.12 8.97 -3.95
N PRO A 137 -10.62 9.01 -5.19
CA PRO A 137 -12.05 8.96 -5.46
C PRO A 137 -12.68 7.66 -4.93
N ILE A 138 -13.74 7.79 -4.13
CA ILE A 138 -14.49 6.64 -3.61
C ILE A 138 -15.33 6.04 -4.74
N ARG A 139 -15.12 4.76 -5.06
CA ARG A 139 -16.12 4.01 -5.84
C ARG A 139 -17.28 3.61 -4.93
N GLU A 140 -18.43 4.25 -5.10
CA GLU A 140 -19.69 3.58 -4.76
C GLU A 140 -19.82 2.38 -5.70
N ARG A 141 -19.74 1.15 -5.16
CA ARG A 141 -20.17 -0.03 -5.92
C ARG A 141 -21.67 0.14 -6.19
N ARG A 142 -22.04 0.41 -7.44
CA ARG A 142 -23.41 0.14 -7.89
C ARG A 142 -23.63 -1.36 -7.76
N SER A 143 -24.45 -1.77 -6.81
CA SER A 143 -25.02 -3.11 -6.77
C SER A 143 -25.68 -3.36 -8.12
N LEU A 144 -25.19 -4.36 -8.85
CA LEU A 144 -25.87 -4.93 -10.02
C LEU A 144 -26.93 -5.93 -9.53
#